data_AF-N9MC34-F1
#
_entry.id   AF-N9MC34-F1
#
_cell.length_a   1.000
_cell.length_b   1.000
_cell.length_c   1.000
_cell.angle_alpha   90.00
_cell.angle_beta   90.00
_cell.angle_gamma   90.00
#
_symmetry.space_group_name_H-M   'P 1'
#
loop_
_entity.id
_entity.type
_entity.pdbx_description
1 polymer ?
#
loop_
_entity_poly.entity_id
_entity_poly.type
_entity_poly.pdbx_seq_one_letter_code
_entity_poly.pdbx_strand_id
1 'polypeptide(L)'
;METGAKVLSYSYQQMFFVGTRFFFIALMPLIGFVIDTKISIETYVVMLHFCMFLAGLAYIISYLLRKKIIYIVKKKLNGNVTSDTEFNPVALSRVFINKKLITLSSIVFCCYALGVFLAFYYALTFYEFRATISQLSGVVNGLATVLLTFIVEPILARQIDKDNPDAINMIFSLLLGRFFGVAILSHLIILLV
;
A
#
# COMPACT_ATOMS: atom_id res chain seq x y z
N MET A 1 11.28 -28.96 -1.50
CA MET A 1 10.00 -28.46 -2.09
C MET A 1 9.50 -27.18 -1.42
N GLU A 2 9.87 -26.87 -0.17
CA GLU A 2 9.44 -25.64 0.53
C GLU A 2 9.97 -24.33 -0.06
N THR A 3 11.17 -24.33 -0.65
CA THR A 3 11.78 -23.14 -1.28
C THR A 3 10.98 -22.64 -2.48
N GLY A 4 10.36 -23.52 -3.26
CA GLY A 4 9.56 -23.13 -4.44
C GLY A 4 8.32 -22.31 -4.09
N ALA A 5 7.63 -22.65 -3.00
CA ALA A 5 6.42 -21.94 -2.56
C ALA A 5 6.73 -20.53 -2.00
N LYS A 6 7.85 -20.38 -1.28
CA LYS A 6 8.31 -19.09 -0.75
C LYS A 6 8.69 -18.13 -1.89
N VAL A 7 9.43 -18.61 -2.88
CA VAL A 7 9.80 -17.82 -4.08
C VAL A 7 8.56 -17.40 -4.88
N LEU A 8 7.62 -18.32 -5.09
CA LEU A 8 6.38 -18.02 -5.82
C LEU A 8 5.56 -16.91 -5.14
N SER A 9 5.47 -16.94 -3.80
CA SER A 9 4.74 -15.94 -3.02
C SER A 9 5.34 -14.54 -3.17
N TYR A 10 6.66 -14.43 -3.14
CA TYR A 10 7.38 -13.17 -3.38
C TYR A 10 7.19 -12.67 -4.82
N SER A 11 7.26 -13.57 -5.81
CA SER A 11 7.00 -13.22 -7.20
C SER A 11 5.58 -12.69 -7.43
N TYR A 12 4.57 -13.27 -6.79
CA TYR A 12 3.20 -12.74 -6.84
C TYR A 12 3.11 -11.34 -6.23
N GLN A 13 3.71 -11.12 -5.06
CA GLN A 13 3.74 -9.80 -4.44
C GLN A 13 4.38 -8.75 -5.37
N GLN A 14 5.52 -9.08 -5.97
CA GLN A 14 6.20 -8.20 -6.92
C GLN A 14 5.39 -7.98 -8.20
N MET A 15 4.72 -9.01 -8.72
CA MET A 15 3.81 -8.88 -9.87
C MET A 15 2.69 -7.87 -9.57
N PHE A 16 2.01 -7.99 -8.43
CA PHE A 16 0.96 -7.04 -8.04
C PHE A 16 1.52 -5.64 -7.83
N PHE A 17 2.70 -5.53 -7.22
CA PHE A 17 3.37 -4.25 -7.01
C PHE A 17 3.72 -3.53 -8.32
N VAL A 18 4.37 -4.23 -9.25
CA VAL A 18 4.68 -3.70 -10.59
C VAL A 18 3.39 -3.34 -11.35
N GLY A 19 2.36 -4.18 -11.24
CA GLY A 19 1.04 -3.89 -11.81
C GLY A 19 0.43 -2.59 -11.29
N THR A 20 0.51 -2.31 -9.99
CA THR A 20 0.01 -1.03 -9.44
C THR A 20 0.77 0.18 -9.97
N ARG A 21 2.09 0.05 -10.22
CA ARG A 21 2.88 1.13 -10.82
C ARG A 21 2.49 1.41 -12.26
N PHE A 22 2.13 0.37 -13.02
CA PHE A 22 1.64 0.56 -14.39
C PHE A 22 0.39 1.45 -14.40
N PHE A 23 -0.59 1.18 -13.54
CA PHE A 23 -1.77 2.06 -13.42
C PHE A 23 -1.43 3.46 -12.90
N PHE A 24 -0.41 3.56 -12.05
CA PHE A 24 0.07 4.85 -11.55
C PHE A 24 0.66 5.74 -12.65
N ILE A 25 1.37 5.15 -13.61
CA ILE A 25 1.89 5.88 -14.78
C ILE A 25 0.73 6.44 -15.61
N ALA A 26 -0.36 5.69 -15.76
CA ALA A 26 -1.55 6.18 -16.45
C ALA A 26 -2.30 7.28 -15.68
N LEU A 27 -2.21 7.29 -14.35
CA LEU A 27 -2.83 8.30 -13.49
C LEU A 27 -2.15 9.68 -13.60
N MET A 28 -0.85 9.73 -13.85
CA MET A 28 -0.07 10.98 -13.91
C MET A 28 -0.61 12.00 -14.92
N PRO A 29 -0.86 11.63 -16.20
CA PRO A 29 -1.51 12.54 -17.16
C PRO A 29 -2.90 13.02 -16.72
N LEU A 30 -3.70 12.16 -16.07
CA LEU A 30 -5.03 12.54 -15.59
C LEU A 30 -4.95 13.61 -14.50
N ILE A 31 -3.99 13.50 -13.59
CA ILE A 31 -3.80 14.52 -12.56
C ILE A 31 -3.23 15.81 -13.16
N GLY A 32 -2.33 15.73 -14.14
CA GLY A 32 -1.86 16.89 -14.90
C GLY A 32 -3.02 17.64 -15.57
N PHE A 33 -3.95 16.91 -16.19
CA PHE A 33 -5.16 17.49 -16.76
C PHE A 33 -6.02 18.19 -15.70
N VAL A 34 -6.21 17.58 -14.52
CA VAL A 34 -6.92 18.22 -13.40
C VAL A 34 -6.29 19.56 -13.01
N ILE A 35 -4.96 19.66 -13.02
CA ILE A 35 -4.26 20.91 -12.70
C ILE A 35 -4.44 21.95 -13.79
N ASP A 36 -4.30 21.56 -15.04
CA ASP A 36 -4.44 22.47 -16.18
C ASP A 36 -5.89 23.00 -16.31
N THR A 37 -6.89 22.24 -15.83
CA THR A 37 -8.28 22.72 -15.71
C THR A 37 -8.50 23.73 -14.58
N LYS A 38 -7.49 23.99 -13.74
CA LYS A 38 -7.50 24.97 -12.64
C LYS A 38 -8.68 24.78 -11.67
N ILE A 39 -8.89 23.53 -11.25
CA ILE A 39 -9.87 23.21 -10.21
C ILE A 39 -9.51 23.98 -8.92
N SER A 40 -10.53 24.43 -8.19
CA SER A 40 -10.32 25.10 -6.91
C SER A 40 -9.64 24.16 -5.90
N ILE A 41 -8.75 24.73 -5.07
CA ILE A 41 -8.00 23.98 -4.06
C ILE A 41 -8.96 23.22 -3.13
N GLU A 42 -10.08 23.85 -2.73
CA GLU A 42 -11.10 23.21 -1.90
C GLU A 42 -11.68 21.95 -2.54
N THR A 43 -12.03 22.01 -3.83
CA THR A 43 -12.57 20.85 -4.55
C THR A 43 -11.51 19.75 -4.67
N TYR A 44 -10.25 20.13 -4.91
CA TYR A 44 -9.15 19.17 -4.95
C TYR A 44 -8.94 18.47 -3.60
N VAL A 45 -8.95 19.20 -2.48
CA VAL A 45 -8.84 18.63 -1.12
C VAL A 45 -10.00 17.66 -0.82
N VAL A 46 -11.23 18.01 -1.20
CA VAL A 46 -12.38 17.10 -1.07
C VAL A 46 -12.19 15.82 -1.90
N MET A 47 -11.71 15.94 -3.14
CA MET A 47 -11.37 14.78 -3.97
C MET A 47 -10.30 13.90 -3.31
N LEU A 48 -9.27 14.49 -2.68
CA LEU A 48 -8.24 13.75 -1.97
C LEU A 48 -8.79 12.95 -0.80
N HIS A 49 -9.59 13.58 0.06
CA HIS A 49 -10.24 12.88 1.16
C HIS A 49 -11.13 11.75 0.66
N PHE A 50 -11.92 11.98 -0.38
CA PHE A 50 -12.78 10.96 -0.97
C PHE A 50 -11.97 9.77 -1.52
N CYS A 51 -10.87 10.04 -2.24
CA CYS A 51 -9.98 9.00 -2.74
C CYS A 51 -9.32 8.19 -1.62
N MET A 52 -8.83 8.84 -0.56
CA MET A 52 -8.22 8.17 0.59
C MET A 52 -9.24 7.35 1.39
N PHE A 53 -10.48 7.85 1.51
CA PHE A 53 -11.58 7.12 2.13
C PHE A 53 -11.95 5.86 1.34
N LEU A 54 -12.10 5.96 0.02
CA LEU A 54 -12.35 4.80 -0.85
C LEU A 54 -11.19 3.79 -0.79
N ALA A 55 -9.95 4.26 -0.77
CA ALA A 55 -8.79 3.40 -0.59
C ALA A 55 -8.83 2.66 0.76
N GLY A 56 -9.20 3.34 1.85
CA GLY A 56 -9.42 2.75 3.16
C GLY A 56 -10.51 1.68 3.16
N LEU A 57 -11.66 1.94 2.52
CA LEU A 57 -12.73 0.95 2.34
C LEU A 57 -12.25 -0.27 1.55
N ALA A 58 -11.46 -0.07 0.49
CA ALA A 58 -10.90 -1.16 -0.29
C ALA A 58 -10.00 -2.09 0.54
N TYR A 59 -9.25 -1.55 1.52
CA TYR A 59 -8.50 -2.40 2.47
C TYR A 59 -9.41 -3.22 3.36
N ILE A 60 -10.49 -2.64 3.88
CA ILE A 60 -11.46 -3.35 4.73
C ILE A 60 -12.12 -4.47 3.92
N ILE A 61 -12.57 -4.19 2.69
CA ILE A 61 -13.13 -5.18 1.78
C ILE A 61 -12.12 -6.29 1.49
N SER A 62 -10.87 -5.94 1.20
CA SER A 62 -9.79 -6.90 0.96
C SER A 62 -9.56 -7.80 2.18
N TYR A 63 -9.60 -7.24 3.39
CA TYR A 63 -9.50 -8.01 4.63
C TYR A 63 -10.68 -8.98 4.79
N LEU A 64 -11.92 -8.55 4.54
CA LEU A 64 -13.10 -9.41 4.63
C LEU A 64 -13.08 -10.53 3.59
N LEU A 65 -12.65 -10.24 2.37
CA LEU A 65 -12.60 -11.22 1.28
C LEU A 65 -11.39 -12.16 1.34
N ARG A 66 -10.42 -11.92 2.25
CA ARG A 66 -9.17 -12.70 2.34
C ARG A 66 -9.38 -14.21 2.34
N LYS A 67 -10.35 -14.72 3.11
CA LYS A 67 -10.63 -16.17 3.22
C LYS A 67 -11.10 -16.74 1.88
N LYS A 68 -11.99 -16.01 1.17
CA LYS A 68 -12.49 -16.40 -0.15
C LYS A 68 -11.38 -16.39 -1.19
N ILE A 69 -10.52 -15.36 -1.19
CA ILE A 69 -9.40 -15.24 -2.14
C ILE A 69 -8.41 -16.40 -1.94
N ILE A 70 -8.01 -16.67 -0.69
CA ILE A 70 -7.10 -17.79 -0.37
C ILE A 70 -7.69 -19.13 -0.84
N TYR A 71 -8.99 -19.34 -0.61
CA TYR A 71 -9.68 -20.55 -1.07
C TYR A 71 -9.66 -20.69 -2.60
N ILE A 72 -9.97 -19.62 -3.35
CA ILE A 72 -9.96 -19.63 -4.81
C ILE A 72 -8.56 -19.93 -5.35
N VAL A 73 -7.53 -19.28 -4.78
CA VAL A 73 -6.13 -19.49 -5.18
C VAL A 73 -5.70 -20.93 -4.90
N LYS A 74 -6.02 -21.48 -3.73
CA LYS A 74 -5.74 -22.89 -3.38
C LYS A 74 -6.42 -23.87 -4.33
N LYS A 75 -7.70 -23.67 -4.62
CA LYS A 75 -8.48 -24.50 -5.55
C LYS A 75 -7.89 -24.52 -6.96
N LYS A 76 -7.34 -23.39 -7.42
CA LYS A 76 -6.68 -23.30 -8.73
C LYS A 76 -5.30 -23.95 -8.76
N LEU A 77 -4.55 -23.88 -7.66
CA LEU A 77 -3.19 -24.42 -7.56
C LEU A 77 -3.17 -25.94 -7.36
N ASN A 78 -4.03 -26.45 -6.50
CA ASN A 78 -4.14 -27.88 -6.20
C ASN A 78 -5.57 -28.32 -6.55
N GLY A 79 -5.72 -29.06 -7.64
CA GLY A 79 -7.02 -29.47 -8.19
C GLY A 79 -7.94 -30.23 -7.22
N ASN A 80 -7.43 -30.68 -6.07
CA ASN A 80 -8.19 -31.20 -4.93
C ASN A 80 -7.56 -30.74 -3.62
N VAL A 81 -8.13 -29.72 -2.98
CA VAL A 81 -7.84 -29.38 -1.58
C VAL A 81 -9.16 -29.33 -0.84
N THR A 82 -9.34 -30.29 0.07
CA THR A 82 -10.39 -30.29 1.07
C THR A 82 -10.29 -29.01 1.90
N SER A 83 -11.45 -28.48 2.29
CA SER A 83 -11.69 -27.17 2.91
C SER A 83 -10.89 -26.87 4.19
N ASP A 84 -10.17 -27.83 4.74
CA ASP A 84 -9.81 -27.88 6.17
C ASP A 84 -8.30 -27.78 6.42
N THR A 85 -7.60 -26.88 5.73
CA THR A 85 -6.43 -26.27 6.38
C THR A 85 -6.95 -25.10 7.19
N GLU A 86 -7.18 -25.33 8.49
CA GLU A 86 -7.48 -24.30 9.47
C GLU A 86 -6.48 -23.15 9.28
N PHE A 87 -6.92 -22.07 8.64
CA PHE A 87 -6.18 -20.82 8.70
C PHE A 87 -6.32 -20.36 10.13
N ASN A 88 -5.32 -20.74 10.94
CA ASN A 88 -5.28 -20.44 12.37
C ASN A 88 -5.63 -18.96 12.51
N PRO A 89 -6.72 -18.60 13.21
CA PRO A 89 -7.17 -17.22 13.26
C PRO A 89 -6.02 -16.40 13.80
N VAL A 90 -5.49 -15.53 12.94
CA VAL A 90 -4.45 -14.57 13.30
C VAL A 90 -4.92 -13.90 14.57
N ALA A 91 -4.23 -14.19 15.68
CA ALA A 91 -4.55 -13.58 16.95
C ALA A 91 -4.30 -12.09 16.78
N LEU A 92 -5.37 -11.30 16.74
CA LEU A 92 -5.29 -9.85 16.52
C LEU A 92 -4.32 -9.20 17.51
N SER A 93 -4.24 -9.74 18.73
CA SER A 93 -3.27 -9.35 19.77
C SER A 93 -1.81 -9.56 19.36
N ARG A 94 -1.49 -10.62 18.62
CA ARG A 94 -0.13 -10.90 18.13
C ARG A 94 0.29 -10.02 16.95
N VAL A 95 -0.67 -9.48 16.21
CA VAL A 95 -0.39 -8.53 15.11
C VAL A 95 0.19 -7.22 15.65
N PHE A 96 -0.23 -6.78 16.84
CA PHE A 96 0.30 -5.57 17.47
C PHE A 96 1.68 -5.72 18.12
N ILE A 97 2.26 -6.93 18.13
CA ILE A 97 3.58 -7.17 18.74
C ILE A 97 4.67 -6.37 18.01
N ASN A 98 4.59 -6.25 16.69
CA ASN A 98 5.59 -5.53 15.89
C ASN A 98 5.22 -4.07 15.65
N LYS A 99 5.04 -3.29 16.72
CA LYS A 99 4.73 -1.85 16.65
C LYS A 99 5.68 -1.08 15.74
N LYS A 100 6.98 -1.39 15.80
CA LYS A 100 8.00 -0.75 14.94
C LYS A 100 7.73 -0.98 13.45
N LEU A 101 7.32 -2.19 13.06
CA LEU A 101 6.98 -2.51 11.68
C LEU A 101 5.68 -1.82 11.24
N ILE A 102 4.68 -1.76 12.12
CA ILE A 102 3.42 -1.04 11.86
C ILE A 102 3.71 0.44 11.60
N THR A 103 4.47 1.10 12.48
CA THR A 103 4.80 2.52 12.34
C THR A 103 5.63 2.78 11.09
N LEU A 104 6.67 2.00 10.84
CA LEU A 104 7.52 2.14 9.66
C LEU A 104 6.69 1.97 8.37
N SER A 105 5.88 0.91 8.31
CA SER A 105 5.02 0.64 7.15
C SER A 105 4.00 1.76 6.96
N SER A 106 3.39 2.26 8.05
CA SER A 106 2.44 3.37 8.00
C SER A 106 3.06 4.62 7.37
N ILE A 107 4.25 5.02 7.82
CA ILE A 107 4.97 6.18 7.26
C ILE A 107 5.28 5.96 5.78
N VAL A 108 5.88 4.81 5.43
CA VAL A 108 6.29 4.51 4.05
C VAL A 108 5.09 4.51 3.11
N PHE A 109 4.00 3.83 3.47
CA PHE A 109 2.80 3.75 2.63
C PHE A 109 2.01 5.07 2.61
N CYS A 110 2.08 5.88 3.67
CA CYS A 110 1.51 7.22 3.66
C CYS A 110 2.27 8.11 2.67
N CYS A 111 3.61 8.14 2.72
CA CYS A 111 4.43 8.86 1.73
C CYS A 111 4.18 8.37 0.31
N TYR A 112 4.05 7.07 0.11
CA TYR A 112 3.75 6.47 -1.20
C TYR A 112 2.38 6.91 -1.74
N ALA A 113 1.35 6.90 -0.88
CA ALA A 113 -0.01 7.25 -1.28
C ALA A 113 -0.20 8.76 -1.47
N LEU A 114 0.29 9.58 -0.54
CA LEU A 114 0.06 11.03 -0.54
C LEU A 114 1.11 11.84 -1.29
N GLY A 115 2.34 11.35 -1.43
CA GLY A 115 3.46 12.16 -1.92
C GLY A 115 3.16 12.81 -3.27
N VAL A 116 2.43 12.11 -4.12
CA VAL A 116 2.02 12.62 -5.42
C VAL A 116 0.86 13.62 -5.33
N PHE A 117 -0.15 13.32 -4.53
CA PHE A 117 -1.27 14.23 -4.33
C PHE A 117 -0.86 15.55 -3.65
N LEU A 118 0.10 15.53 -2.74
CA LEU A 118 0.65 16.74 -2.11
C LEU A 118 1.46 17.58 -3.08
N ALA A 119 2.30 16.95 -3.92
CA ALA A 119 3.00 17.68 -4.97
C ALA A 119 2.00 18.39 -5.90
N PHE A 120 0.91 17.72 -6.26
CA PHE A 120 -0.13 18.30 -7.09
C PHE A 120 -0.99 19.37 -6.40
N TYR A 121 -1.22 19.26 -5.08
CA TYR A 121 -1.78 20.36 -4.27
C TYR A 121 -0.92 21.62 -4.41
N TYR A 122 0.38 21.52 -4.20
CA TYR A 122 1.29 22.66 -4.33
C TYR A 122 1.41 23.15 -5.78
N ALA A 123 1.27 22.27 -6.76
CA ALA A 123 1.26 22.66 -8.18
C ALA A 123 0.01 23.47 -8.54
N LEU A 124 -1.12 23.27 -7.86
CA LEU A 124 -2.31 24.14 -7.99
C LEU A 124 -2.07 25.50 -7.32
N THR A 125 -1.48 25.50 -6.12
CA THR A 125 -1.19 26.73 -5.36
C THR A 125 -0.14 27.60 -6.05
N PHE A 126 0.91 26.99 -6.61
CA PHE A 126 2.02 27.64 -7.30
C PHE A 126 2.05 27.23 -8.78
N TYR A 127 0.99 27.59 -9.50
CA TYR A 127 0.74 27.15 -10.88
C TYR A 127 1.87 27.45 -11.87
N GLU A 128 2.62 28.54 -11.67
CA GLU A 128 3.78 28.91 -12.50
C GLU A 128 4.88 27.83 -12.46
N PHE A 129 5.05 27.18 -11.31
CA PHE A 129 6.05 26.13 -11.08
C PHE A 129 5.45 24.71 -11.20
N ARG A 130 4.22 24.57 -11.71
CA ARG A 130 3.48 23.29 -11.70
C ARG A 130 4.25 22.13 -12.30
N ALA A 131 5.00 22.35 -13.37
CA ALA A 131 5.78 21.30 -14.03
C ALA A 131 6.90 20.78 -13.10
N THR A 132 7.67 21.68 -12.49
CA THR A 132 8.74 21.35 -11.54
C THR A 132 8.19 20.67 -10.29
N ILE A 133 7.12 21.21 -9.71
CA ILE A 133 6.49 20.65 -8.52
C ILE A 133 5.91 19.26 -8.83
N SER A 134 5.29 19.08 -10.00
CA SER A 134 4.79 17.78 -10.44
C SER A 134 5.91 16.76 -10.62
N GLN A 135 7.11 17.16 -11.07
CA GLN A 135 8.25 16.25 -11.16
C GLN A 135 8.80 15.85 -9.77
N LEU A 136 8.71 16.73 -8.77
CA LEU A 136 9.09 16.41 -7.38
C LEU A 136 8.26 15.25 -6.81
N SER A 137 7.02 15.08 -7.28
CA SER A 137 6.16 13.93 -6.94
C SER A 137 6.84 12.58 -7.21
N GLY A 138 7.56 12.48 -8.33
CA GLY A 138 8.30 11.28 -8.73
C GLY A 138 9.47 11.00 -7.81
N VAL A 139 10.15 12.05 -7.33
CA VAL A 139 11.24 11.93 -6.36
C VAL A 139 10.71 11.41 -5.02
N VAL A 140 9.63 11.99 -4.50
CA VAL A 140 9.02 11.55 -3.23
C VAL A 140 8.57 10.09 -3.31
N ASN A 141 7.90 9.71 -4.41
CA ASN A 141 7.45 8.34 -4.61
C ASN A 141 8.63 7.36 -4.82
N GLY A 142 9.69 7.81 -5.49
CA GLY A 142 10.95 7.07 -5.64
C GLY A 142 11.60 6.79 -4.28
N LEU A 143 11.67 7.79 -3.40
CA LEU A 143 12.18 7.62 -2.03
C LEU A 143 11.32 6.65 -1.21
N ALA A 144 10.00 6.78 -1.27
CA ALA A 144 9.09 5.84 -0.59
C ALA A 144 9.28 4.40 -1.10
N THR A 145 9.45 4.24 -2.41
CA THR A 145 9.80 2.96 -3.03
C THR A 145 11.12 2.38 -2.51
N VAL A 146 12.16 3.21 -2.40
CA VAL A 146 13.47 2.77 -1.90
C VAL A 146 13.34 2.30 -0.45
N LEU A 147 12.64 3.06 0.40
CA LEU A 147 12.38 2.67 1.78
C LEU A 147 11.60 1.34 1.87
N LEU A 148 10.58 1.17 1.04
CA LEU A 148 9.82 -0.08 0.96
C LEU A 148 10.71 -1.26 0.59
N THR A 149 11.47 -1.13 -0.51
CA THR A 149 12.23 -2.22 -1.13
C THR A 149 13.50 -2.59 -0.34
N PHE A 150 14.20 -1.61 0.23
CA PHE A 150 15.47 -1.84 0.92
C PHE A 150 15.34 -2.00 2.43
N ILE A 151 14.23 -1.57 3.03
CA ILE A 151 14.04 -1.64 4.49
C ILE A 151 12.89 -2.57 4.85
N VAL A 152 11.69 -2.30 4.34
CA VAL A 152 10.48 -3.00 4.78
C VAL A 152 10.44 -4.44 4.26
N GLU A 153 10.69 -4.64 2.96
CA GLU A 153 10.67 -5.97 2.35
C GLU A 153 11.76 -6.91 2.90
N PRO A 154 13.03 -6.50 3.09
CA PRO A 154 14.07 -7.37 3.63
C PRO A 154 13.82 -7.76 5.09
N ILE A 155 13.20 -6.87 5.89
CA ILE A 155 12.78 -7.21 7.26
C ILE A 155 11.77 -8.36 7.25
N LEU A 156 10.80 -8.35 6.33
CA LEU A 156 9.83 -9.43 6.21
C LEU A 156 10.45 -10.72 5.66
N ALA A 157 11.21 -10.62 4.57
CA ALA A 157 11.87 -11.77 3.95
C ALA A 157 12.74 -12.53 4.94
N ARG A 158 13.58 -11.80 5.71
CA ARG A 158 14.45 -12.38 6.74
C ARG A 158 13.68 -13.14 7.83
N GLN A 159 12.45 -12.75 8.13
CA GLN A 159 11.63 -13.40 9.16
C GLN A 159 10.92 -14.64 8.63
N ILE A 160 10.49 -14.61 7.36
CA ILE A 160 9.93 -15.76 6.64
C ILE A 160 11.00 -16.84 6.42
N ASP A 161 12.24 -16.44 6.12
CA ASP A 161 13.35 -17.37 5.87
C ASP A 161 13.84 -18.07 7.14
N LYS A 162 13.64 -17.45 8.31
CA LYS A 162 14.00 -18.04 9.62
C LYS A 162 12.98 -19.05 10.15
N ASP A 163 11.95 -19.39 9.37
CA ASP A 163 10.80 -20.19 9.80
C ASP A 163 10.21 -19.73 11.14
N ASN A 164 10.21 -18.41 11.35
CA ASN A 164 9.64 -17.83 12.56
C ASN A 164 8.14 -18.13 12.59
N PRO A 165 7.61 -18.77 13.65
CA PRO A 165 6.18 -19.08 13.75
C PRO A 165 5.29 -17.82 13.69
N ASP A 166 5.84 -16.63 13.96
CA ASP A 166 5.13 -15.35 13.89
C ASP A 166 5.27 -14.60 12.55
N ALA A 167 5.90 -15.19 11.53
CA ALA A 167 6.08 -14.54 10.22
C ALA A 167 4.75 -14.10 9.59
N ILE A 168 3.68 -14.91 9.74
CA ILE A 168 2.33 -14.56 9.27
C ILE A 168 1.82 -13.31 10.02
N ASN A 169 1.99 -13.26 11.34
CA ASN A 169 1.56 -12.12 12.16
C ASN A 169 2.30 -10.84 11.73
N MET A 170 3.57 -10.93 11.33
CA MET A 170 4.34 -9.80 10.81
C MET A 170 3.82 -9.27 9.47
N ILE A 171 3.39 -10.16 8.56
CA ILE A 171 2.75 -9.74 7.31
C ILE A 171 1.46 -8.97 7.62
N PHE A 172 0.65 -9.46 8.57
CA PHE A 172 -0.54 -8.73 9.03
C PHE A 172 -0.17 -7.41 9.71
N SER A 173 0.94 -7.32 10.45
CA SER A 173 1.43 -6.05 11.01
C SER A 173 1.79 -5.05 9.91
N LEU A 174 2.46 -5.49 8.83
CA LEU A 174 2.74 -4.63 7.68
C LEU A 174 1.43 -4.16 7.02
N LEU A 175 0.51 -5.08 6.74
CA LEU A 175 -0.77 -4.73 6.10
C LEU A 175 -1.60 -3.78 6.96
N LEU A 176 -1.57 -3.96 8.28
CA LEU A 176 -2.20 -3.07 9.23
C LEU A 176 -1.52 -1.70 9.24
N GLY A 177 -0.18 -1.65 9.22
CA GLY A 177 0.56 -0.40 9.07
C GLY A 177 0.21 0.33 7.77
N ARG A 178 0.14 -0.39 6.66
CA ARG A 178 -0.32 0.13 5.35
C ARG A 178 -1.72 0.72 5.43
N PHE A 179 -2.65 0.04 6.10
CA PHE A 179 -3.99 0.56 6.36
C PHE A 179 -3.94 1.85 7.17
N PHE A 180 -3.21 1.89 8.29
CA PHE A 180 -3.08 3.10 9.10
C PHE A 180 -2.47 4.27 8.31
N GLY A 181 -1.45 4.01 7.48
CA GLY A 181 -0.80 5.02 6.66
C GLY A 181 -1.74 5.64 5.61
N VAL A 182 -2.50 4.79 4.91
CA VAL A 182 -3.34 5.22 3.78
C VAL A 182 -4.74 5.66 4.21
N ALA A 183 -5.32 5.07 5.24
CA ALA A 183 -6.69 5.35 5.66
C ALA A 183 -6.79 6.38 6.79
N ILE A 184 -5.76 6.53 7.64
CA ILE A 184 -5.83 7.39 8.82
C ILE A 184 -4.80 8.51 8.74
N LEU A 185 -3.51 8.17 8.68
CA LEU A 185 -2.43 9.15 8.68
C LEU A 185 -2.54 10.11 7.48
N SER A 186 -2.97 9.60 6.33
CA SER A 186 -3.20 10.43 5.15
C SER A 186 -4.23 11.54 5.38
N HIS A 187 -5.36 11.23 6.02
CA HIS A 187 -6.41 12.21 6.30
C HIS A 187 -5.93 13.27 7.28
N LEU A 188 -5.14 12.87 8.28
CA LEU A 188 -4.53 13.82 9.22
C LEU A 188 -3.59 14.80 8.52
N ILE A 189 -2.79 14.31 7.57
CA ILE A 189 -1.87 15.17 6.80
C ILE A 189 -2.67 16.08 5.87
N ILE A 190 -3.70 15.58 5.18
CA ILE A 190 -4.53 16.41 4.30
C ILE A 190 -5.23 17.51 5.11
N LEU A 191 -5.72 17.22 6.32
CA LEU A 191 -6.36 18.23 7.18
C LEU A 191 -5.42 19.36 7.61
N LEU A 192 -4.11 19.13 7.60
CA LEU A 192 -3.11 20.12 8.00
C LEU A 192 -2.71 21.05 6.84
N VAL A 193 -3.04 20.68 5.61
CA VAL A 193 -2.63 21.33 4.35
C VAL A 193 -3.80 22.07 3.73
#